data_AF-A0A0J8IPS6-F1
#
_entry.id   AF-A0A0J8IPS6-F1
#
_cell.length_a   1.000
_cell.length_b   1.000
_cell.length_c   1.000
_cell.angle_alpha   90.00
_cell.angle_beta   90.00
_cell.angle_gamma   90.00
#
_symmetry.space_group_name_H-M   'P 1'
#
loop_
_entity.id
_entity.type
_entity.pdbx_description
1 polymer ?
#
loop_
_entity_poly.entity_id
_entity_poly.type
_entity_poly.pdbx_seq_one_letter_code
_entity_poly.pdbx_strand_id
1 'polypeptide(L)' 'MVGKKLEAFRVWFTPRKRLWTGVGLFAIAIAVPIVSPGTTAAWLIGPATVFFLGSFIPDTNGKR' A
#
# COMPACT_ATOMS: atom_id res chain seq x y z
N MET A 1 4.42 -17.63 17.52
CA MET A 1 4.65 -17.71 16.06
C MET A 1 4.15 -16.50 15.27
N VAL A 2 3.03 -15.85 15.64
CA VAL A 2 2.49 -14.65 14.95
C VAL A 2 3.46 -13.46 14.94
N GLY A 3 4.15 -13.18 16.06
CA GLY A 3 5.11 -12.07 16.15
C GLY A 3 6.24 -12.13 15.13
N LYS A 4 6.80 -13.32 14.89
CA LYS A 4 7.91 -13.53 13.94
C LYS A 4 7.51 -13.24 12.48
N LYS A 5 6.27 -13.56 12.10
CA LYS A 5 5.73 -13.24 10.76
C LYS A 5 5.46 -11.75 10.61
N LEU A 6 4.97 -11.11 11.67
CA LEU A 6 4.69 -9.68 11.68
C LEU A 6 5.97 -8.84 11.61
N GLU A 7 7.02 -9.25 12.31
CA GLU A 7 8.36 -8.64 12.20
C GLU A 7 8.95 -8.84 10.81
N ALA A 8 8.89 -10.05 10.26
CA ALA A 8 9.34 -10.32 8.90
C ALA A 8 8.58 -9.47 7.86
N PHE A 9 7.27 -9.32 8.05
CA PHE A 9 6.46 -8.42 7.24
C PHE A 9 6.93 -6.97 7.40
N ARG A 10 7.13 -6.47 8.63
CA ARG A 10 7.58 -5.10 8.88
C ARG A 10 8.92 -4.78 8.22
N VAL A 11 9.89 -5.69 8.33
CA VAL A 11 11.21 -5.55 7.69
C VAL A 11 11.09 -5.58 6.17
N TRP A 12 10.23 -6.44 5.64
CA TRP A 12 9.98 -6.49 4.20
C TRP A 12 9.23 -5.26 3.69
N PHE A 13 8.32 -4.67 4.49
CA PHE A 13 7.40 -3.60 4.15
C PHE A 13 8.02 -2.20 4.25
N THR A 14 9.15 -2.04 3.56
CA THR A 14 9.93 -0.81 3.51
C THR A 14 9.16 0.35 2.87
N PRO A 15 9.52 1.61 3.17
CA PRO A 15 8.94 2.81 2.55
C PRO A 15 8.82 2.72 1.03
N ARG A 16 9.89 2.25 0.36
CA ARG A 16 9.91 2.08 -1.09
C ARG A 16 8.85 1.10 -1.59
N LYS A 17 8.64 -0.03 -0.90
CA LYS A 17 7.60 -1.00 -1.31
C LYS A 17 6.20 -0.46 -1.05
N ARG A 18 5.98 0.27 0.05
CA ARG A 18 4.71 0.95 0.31
C ARG A 18 4.35 1.92 -0.81
N LEU A 19 5.33 2.70 -1.27
CA LEU A 19 5.15 3.64 -2.38
C LEU A 19 4.72 2.92 -3.67
N TRP A 20 5.45 1.90 -4.08
CA TRP A 20 5.11 1.13 -5.30
C TRP A 20 3.77 0.39 -5.18
N THR A 21 3.42 -0.12 -4.00
CA THR A 21 2.10 -0.71 -3.74
C THR A 21 1.00 0.33 -3.89
N GLY A 22 1.18 1.53 -3.34
CA GLY A 22 0.22 2.64 -3.49
C GLY A 22 0.05 3.05 -4.94
N VAL A 23 1.15 3.25 -5.67
CA VAL A 23 1.13 3.57 -7.12
C VAL A 23 0.45 2.47 -7.93
N GLY A 24 0.74 1.20 -7.65
CA GLY A 24 0.10 0.07 -8.32
C GLY A 24 -1.41 0.03 -8.08
N LEU A 25 -1.86 0.29 -6.86
CA LEU A 25 -3.28 0.36 -6.53
C LEU A 25 -3.98 1.53 -7.24
N PHE A 26 -3.34 2.70 -7.36
CA PHE A 26 -3.87 3.79 -8.18
C PHE A 26 -4.01 3.40 -9.65
N ALA A 27 -2.99 2.74 -10.22
CA ALA A 27 -3.04 2.28 -11.60
C ALA A 27 -4.20 1.30 -11.82
N ILE A 28 -4.44 0.38 -10.89
CA ILE A 28 -5.58 -0.56 -10.95
C ILE A 28 -6.91 0.18 -10.80
N ALA A 29 -7.00 1.11 -9.85
CA ALA A 29 -8.21 1.89 -9.62
C ALA A 29 -8.63 2.71 -10.86
N ILE A 30 -7.67 3.08 -11.73
CA ILE A 30 -7.92 3.81 -12.97
C ILE A 30 -8.12 2.85 -14.15
N ALA A 31 -7.27 1.83 -14.31
CA ALA A 31 -7.29 0.95 -15.47
C ALA A 31 -8.51 0.00 -15.49
N VAL A 32 -8.91 -0.52 -14.32
CA VAL A 32 -10.00 -1.51 -14.24
C VAL A 32 -11.35 -0.92 -14.67
N PRO A 33 -11.74 0.30 -14.27
CA PRO A 33 -12.95 0.95 -14.78
C PRO A 33 -12.95 1.21 -16.29
N ILE A 34 -11.78 1.44 -16.90
CA ILE A 34 -11.66 1.64 -18.35
C ILE A 34 -11.93 0.33 -19.10
N VAL A 35 -11.39 -0.78 -18.61
CA VAL A 35 -11.53 -2.10 -19.25
C VAL A 35 -12.88 -2.76 -18.93
N SER A 36 -13.40 -2.53 -17.72
CA SER A 36 -14.65 -3.11 -17.23
C SER A 36 -15.57 -2.03 -16.63
N PRO A 37 -16.32 -1.29 -17.46
CA PRO A 37 -17.26 -0.29 -16.98
C PRO A 37 -18.27 -0.88 -15.98
N GLY A 38 -18.54 -0.19 -14.87
CA GLY A 38 -19.45 -0.65 -13.80
C GLY A 38 -18.77 -1.38 -12.63
N THR A 39 -17.47 -1.60 -12.69
CA THR A 39 -16.65 -2.07 -11.56
C THR A 39 -16.56 -1.06 -10.42
N THR A 40 -16.50 -1.55 -9.18
CA THR A 40 -16.29 -0.77 -7.95
C THR A 40 -14.80 -0.56 -7.61
N ALA A 41 -13.89 -0.77 -8.58
CA ALA A 41 -12.44 -0.63 -8.39
C ALA A 41 -12.00 0.75 -7.87
N ALA A 42 -12.82 1.80 -8.03
CA ALA A 42 -12.58 3.12 -7.44
C ALA A 42 -12.42 3.08 -5.90
N TRP A 43 -12.98 2.08 -5.20
CA TRP A 43 -12.79 1.92 -3.77
C TRP A 43 -11.33 1.65 -3.38
N LEU A 44 -10.49 1.18 -4.31
CA LEU A 44 -9.05 0.99 -4.11
C LEU A 44 -8.27 2.30 -3.88
N ILE A 45 -8.87 3.47 -4.18
CA ILE A 45 -8.25 4.79 -3.94
C ILE A 45 -7.91 4.98 -2.45
N GLY A 46 -8.78 4.53 -1.53
CA GLY A 46 -8.54 4.63 -0.09
C GLY A 46 -7.27 3.88 0.34
N PRO A 47 -7.20 2.55 0.12
CA PRO A 47 -5.99 1.78 0.35
C PRO A 47 -4.75 2.30 -0.39
N ALA A 48 -4.90 2.74 -1.65
CA ALA A 48 -3.81 3.30 -2.44
C ALA A 48 -3.19 4.52 -1.76
N THR A 49 -4.04 5.42 -1.25
CA THR A 49 -3.64 6.65 -0.55
C THR A 49 -2.91 6.32 0.75
N VAL A 50 -3.42 5.35 1.53
CA VAL A 50 -2.77 4.92 2.78
C VAL A 50 -1.36 4.38 2.52
N PHE A 51 -1.19 3.51 1.53
CA PHE A 51 0.13 2.96 1.20
C PHE A 51 1.07 4.02 0.62
N PHE A 52 0.55 4.90 -0.23
CA PHE A 52 1.33 5.97 -0.84
C PHE A 52 1.81 6.98 0.21
N LEU A 53 0.91 7.54 1.02
CA LEU A 53 1.28 8.51 2.06
C LEU A 53 2.09 7.86 3.19
N GLY A 54 1.74 6.62 3.58
CA GLY A 54 2.46 5.84 4.58
C GLY A 54 3.88 5.43 4.16
N SER A 55 4.27 5.67 2.90
CA SER A 55 5.65 5.53 2.44
C SER A 55 6.54 6.72 2.83
N PHE A 56 5.95 7.89 3.07
CA PHE A 56 6.69 9.08 3.48
C PHE A 56 6.83 9.20 5.00
N ILE A 57 6.13 8.36 5.77
CA ILE A 57 6.28 8.29 7.22
C ILE A 57 7.55 7.47 7.51
N PRO A 58 8.63 8.10 8.00
CA PRO A 58 9.83 7.36 8.41
C PRO A 58 9.45 6.40 9.54
N ASP A 59 10.06 5.21 9.57
CA ASP A 59 9.87 4.27 10.68
C ASP A 59 10.33 4.94 11.99
N THR A 60 9.37 5.46 12.75
CA THR A 60 9.62 6.11 14.06
C THR A 60 10.04 5.12 15.14
N ASN A 61 10.14 3.84 14.81
CA ASN A 61 10.40 2.77 15.77
C ASN A 61 11.89 2.52 16.07
N GLY A 62 12.79 3.42 15.64
CA GLY A 62 14.22 3.37 15.97
C GLY A 62 14.59 4.01 17.32
N LYS A 63 13.63 4.58 18.06
CA LYS A 63 13.85 5.15 19.39
C LYS A 63 12.68 4.85 20.33
N ARG A 64 12.62 3.65 20.87
CA ARG A 64 12.08 3.34 22.21
C ARG A 64 12.48 1.93 22.62
#